data_AF-X1NG54-F1
#
_entry.id   AF-X1NG54-F1
#
_cell.length_a   1.000
_cell.length_b   1.000
_cell.length_c   1.000
_cell.angle_alpha   90.00
_cell.angle_beta   90.00
_cell.angle_gamma   90.00
#
_symmetry.space_group_name_H-M   'P 1'
#
loop_
_entity.id
_entity.type
_entity.pdbx_description
1 polymer ?
#
loop_
_entity_poly.entity_id
_entity_poly.type
_entity_poly.pdbx_seq_one_letter_code
_entity_poly.pdbx_strand_id
1 'polypeptide(L)'
;VASTGTNNRVMTSLDGTNWTIRTSAADVGWYSVCWSPELSLFVAVASSGVGNRVMTSPNGINWTKRTSAADYDWRSVCWSPELSLFVAVASSGVDERVMTSPDGINWTIRDSAADNNWVSVCWSPELSLFVAVAITGSGNRVMSSPNGTNWTIRTSAADNNWYSVCWSPGLSLFVAIAISGVGNRVMTSPDGANWTIRTSAADNSWRSVCWSPELSLFVAVAYSGAGNRVMTTLSIGYRPSFRFIQTVRSDSLSMVHTHDYPSNTRLYYKVNSIDKFGRKSPVSHVIRILTI
;
A
#
# COMPACT_ATOMS: atom_id res chain seq x y z
N VAL A 1 3.77 12.69 -6.95
CA VAL A 1 4.20 14.03 -6.49
C VAL A 1 5.43 13.90 -5.60
N ALA A 2 6.19 14.96 -5.35
CA ALA A 2 7.42 14.91 -4.55
C ALA A 2 7.50 16.04 -3.50
N SER A 3 8.07 15.73 -2.34
CA SER A 3 8.22 16.67 -1.22
C SER A 3 9.51 17.49 -1.27
N THR A 4 10.45 17.11 -2.14
CA THR A 4 11.74 17.77 -2.39
C THR A 4 11.93 18.03 -3.89
N GLY A 5 12.96 18.80 -4.25
CA GLY A 5 13.21 19.27 -5.62
C GLY A 5 12.75 20.71 -5.85
N THR A 6 12.97 21.26 -7.04
CA THR A 6 12.54 22.63 -7.40
C THR A 6 11.67 22.60 -8.66
N ASN A 7 10.60 23.41 -8.68
CA ASN A 7 9.61 23.62 -9.77
C ASN A 7 8.82 22.40 -10.29
N ASN A 8 9.42 21.21 -10.30
CA ASN A 8 9.04 20.05 -11.08
C ASN A 8 8.77 18.84 -10.18
N ARG A 9 7.75 18.94 -9.34
CA ARG A 9 7.44 17.95 -8.30
C ARG A 9 6.34 16.96 -8.69
N VAL A 10 6.04 16.85 -9.98
CA VAL A 10 5.05 15.90 -10.53
C VAL A 10 5.73 15.07 -11.63
N MET A 11 5.36 13.80 -11.71
CA MET A 11 5.73 12.93 -12.83
C MET A 11 4.52 12.12 -13.24
N THR A 12 4.37 11.89 -14.55
CA THR A 12 3.29 11.10 -15.14
C THR A 12 3.86 10.07 -16.10
N SER A 13 3.21 8.93 -16.20
CA SER A 13 3.50 7.91 -17.21
C SER A 13 2.19 7.32 -17.71
N LEU A 14 2.11 7.01 -19.01
CA LEU A 14 0.98 6.32 -19.62
C LEU A 14 1.20 4.79 -19.69
N ASP A 15 2.45 4.34 -19.57
CA ASP A 15 2.86 2.94 -19.77
C ASP A 15 3.57 2.34 -18.54
N GLY A 16 3.78 3.14 -17.49
CA GLY A 16 4.50 2.74 -16.27
C GLY A 16 6.02 2.63 -16.40
N THR A 17 6.58 2.80 -17.61
CA THR A 17 8.00 2.64 -17.91
C THR A 17 8.68 3.96 -18.27
N ASN A 18 8.03 4.80 -19.09
CA ASN A 18 8.51 6.10 -19.51
C ASN A 18 7.83 7.19 -18.67
N TRP A 19 8.62 7.92 -17.89
CA TRP A 19 8.13 8.95 -16.98
C TRP A 19 8.49 10.34 -17.48
N THR A 20 7.49 11.21 -17.56
CA THR A 20 7.66 12.62 -17.93
C THR A 20 7.49 13.49 -16.70
N ILE A 21 8.47 14.37 -16.47
CA ILE A 21 8.41 15.41 -15.43
C ILE A 21 7.36 16.46 -15.82
N ARG A 22 6.52 16.86 -14.87
CA ARG A 22 5.51 17.92 -15.03
C ARG A 22 5.72 19.01 -13.99
N THR A 23 5.36 20.24 -14.37
CA THR A 23 5.37 21.39 -13.48
C THR A 23 4.26 21.27 -12.44
N SER A 24 4.60 21.44 -11.16
CA SER A 24 3.60 21.51 -10.08
C SER A 24 2.97 22.91 -10.00
N ALA A 25 1.77 23.00 -9.43
CA ALA A 25 1.07 24.29 -9.27
C ALA A 25 1.80 25.29 -8.35
N ALA A 26 2.68 24.80 -7.47
CA ALA A 26 3.57 25.60 -6.63
C ALA A 26 4.81 24.78 -6.24
N ASP A 27 5.92 25.45 -5.98
CA ASP A 27 7.17 24.81 -5.53
C ASP A 27 7.16 24.58 -4.00
N VAL A 28 6.27 23.68 -3.56
CA VAL A 28 6.07 23.31 -2.16
C VAL A 28 6.17 21.80 -1.96
N GLY A 29 6.38 21.35 -0.72
CA GLY A 29 6.53 19.95 -0.37
C GLY A 29 5.24 19.15 -0.55
N TRP A 30 4.97 18.64 -1.75
CA TRP A 30 3.83 17.77 -2.03
C TRP A 30 4.07 16.35 -1.50
N TYR A 31 3.21 15.86 -0.61
CA TYR A 31 3.43 14.59 0.10
C TYR A 31 2.56 13.44 -0.38
N SER A 32 1.31 13.71 -0.73
CA SER A 32 0.33 12.67 -1.08
C SER A 32 -0.53 13.14 -2.23
N VAL A 33 -0.97 12.17 -3.05
CA VAL A 33 -1.89 12.38 -4.16
C VAL A 33 -2.95 11.27 -4.14
N CYS A 34 -4.20 11.63 -4.39
CA CYS A 34 -5.33 10.73 -4.49
C CYS A 34 -6.12 11.04 -5.77
N TRP A 35 -6.78 10.03 -6.32
CA TRP A 35 -7.67 10.11 -7.47
C TRP A 35 -9.11 9.90 -7.01
N SER A 36 -10.02 10.78 -7.42
CA SER A 36 -11.46 10.56 -7.36
C SER A 36 -11.96 10.19 -8.77
N PRO A 37 -12.47 8.96 -8.97
CA PRO A 37 -13.06 8.58 -10.25
C PRO A 37 -14.35 9.35 -10.56
N GLU A 38 -15.20 9.61 -9.55
CA GLU A 38 -16.48 10.30 -9.72
C GLU A 38 -16.32 11.76 -10.15
N LEU A 39 -15.28 12.44 -9.66
CA LEU A 39 -14.96 13.81 -10.04
C LEU A 39 -13.99 13.89 -11.22
N SER A 40 -13.43 12.76 -11.65
CA SER A 40 -12.30 12.70 -12.59
C SER A 40 -11.18 13.67 -12.20
N LEU A 41 -10.79 13.64 -10.92
CA LEU A 41 -9.91 14.64 -10.32
C LEU A 41 -8.79 14.02 -9.49
N PHE A 42 -7.56 14.40 -9.81
CA PHE A 42 -6.42 14.23 -8.90
C PHE A 42 -6.41 15.36 -7.88
N VAL A 43 -6.19 15.01 -6.61
CA VAL A 43 -5.95 15.94 -5.50
C VAL A 43 -4.60 15.61 -4.90
N ALA A 44 -3.75 16.62 -4.70
CA ALA A 44 -2.51 16.46 -3.95
C ALA A 44 -2.44 17.46 -2.80
N VAL A 45 -1.84 17.03 -1.69
CA VAL A 45 -1.66 17.84 -0.47
C VAL A 45 -0.18 18.03 -0.14
N ALA A 46 0.16 19.13 0.51
CA ALA A 46 1.53 19.53 0.84
C ALA A 46 1.73 19.81 2.33
N SER A 47 2.98 19.68 2.79
CA SER A 47 3.37 20.00 4.16
C SER A 47 4.06 21.36 4.31
N SER A 48 4.12 22.18 3.26
CA SER A 48 4.75 23.49 3.29
C SER A 48 4.02 24.44 2.34
N GLY A 49 4.27 25.74 2.50
CA GLY A 49 3.57 26.79 1.76
C GLY A 49 2.65 27.61 2.65
N VAL A 50 2.03 28.63 2.07
CA VAL A 50 1.13 29.59 2.73
C VAL A 50 -0.14 29.72 1.89
N GLY A 51 -1.25 29.21 2.40
CA GLY A 51 -2.56 29.21 1.75
C GLY A 51 -2.62 28.42 0.44
N ASN A 52 -1.64 27.54 0.17
CA ASN A 52 -1.52 26.85 -1.13
C ASN A 52 -1.13 25.37 -1.00
N ARG A 53 -1.52 24.71 0.10
CA ARG A 53 -1.11 23.34 0.39
C ARG A 53 -1.99 22.27 -0.27
N VAL A 54 -2.81 22.64 -1.25
CA VAL A 54 -3.60 21.75 -2.08
C VAL A 54 -3.40 22.10 -3.56
N MET A 55 -3.37 21.09 -4.43
CA MET A 55 -3.51 21.28 -5.87
C MET A 55 -4.38 20.20 -6.49
N THR A 56 -5.05 20.54 -7.58
CA THR A 56 -5.94 19.63 -8.31
C THR A 56 -5.55 19.51 -9.77
N SER A 57 -5.80 18.36 -10.39
CA SER A 57 -5.64 18.20 -11.84
C SER A 57 -6.67 17.21 -12.40
N PRO A 58 -7.36 17.54 -13.50
CA PRO A 58 -8.25 16.58 -14.17
C PRO A 58 -7.50 15.55 -15.03
N ASN A 59 -6.21 15.79 -15.32
CA ASN A 59 -5.46 14.99 -16.29
C ASN A 59 -4.04 14.61 -15.82
N GLY A 60 -3.65 14.99 -14.60
CA GLY A 60 -2.32 14.74 -14.03
C GLY A 60 -1.19 15.59 -14.64
N ILE A 61 -1.47 16.39 -15.67
CA ILE A 61 -0.48 17.21 -16.40
C ILE A 61 -0.57 18.67 -15.96
N ASN A 62 -1.76 19.27 -16.07
CA ASN A 62 -1.99 20.67 -15.70
C ASN A 62 -2.55 20.73 -14.28
N TRP A 63 -1.81 21.35 -13.36
CA TRP A 63 -2.17 21.42 -11.95
C TRP A 63 -2.60 22.84 -11.57
N THR A 64 -3.75 22.93 -10.90
CA THR A 64 -4.31 24.18 -10.40
C THR A 64 -4.09 24.26 -8.89
N LYS A 65 -3.51 25.36 -8.43
CA LYS A 65 -3.31 25.67 -7.00
C LYS A 65 -4.67 25.87 -6.32
N ARG A 66 -4.86 25.30 -5.13
CA ARG A 66 -6.06 25.47 -4.30
C ARG A 66 -5.69 25.96 -2.91
N THR A 67 -6.63 26.65 -2.28
CA THR A 67 -6.49 27.12 -0.90
C THR A 67 -6.72 25.96 0.06
N SER A 68 -5.77 25.72 0.96
CA SER A 68 -5.92 24.77 2.07
C SER A 68 -6.73 25.41 3.19
N ALA A 69 -7.48 24.60 3.95
CA ALA A 69 -8.26 25.08 5.08
C ALA A 69 -7.39 25.68 6.21
N ALA A 70 -6.18 25.15 6.37
CA ALA A 70 -5.14 25.67 7.26
C ALA A 70 -3.74 25.36 6.70
N ASP A 71 -2.74 26.10 7.17
CA ASP A 71 -1.33 25.90 6.83
C ASP A 71 -0.66 24.85 7.73
N TYR A 72 -1.30 23.68 7.85
CA TYR A 72 -0.77 22.51 8.55
C TYR A 72 -0.01 21.56 7.61
N ASP A 73 0.75 20.65 8.20
CA ASP A 73 1.61 19.71 7.51
C ASP A 73 0.77 18.55 6.97
N TRP A 74 0.01 18.77 5.90
CA TRP A 74 -0.85 17.74 5.31
C TRP A 74 0.00 16.61 4.72
N ARG A 75 -0.17 15.40 5.26
CA ARG A 75 0.70 14.24 4.94
C ARG A 75 0.05 13.22 4.03
N SER A 76 -1.25 13.01 4.16
CA SER A 76 -1.98 11.99 3.41
C SER A 76 -3.36 12.50 3.05
N VAL A 77 -3.81 12.15 1.85
CA VAL A 77 -5.18 12.38 1.37
C VAL A 77 -5.75 11.08 0.82
N CYS A 78 -7.03 10.82 1.10
CA CYS A 78 -7.77 9.69 0.53
C CYS A 78 -9.16 10.14 0.09
N TRP A 79 -9.79 9.32 -0.76
CA TRP A 79 -11.13 9.53 -1.30
C TRP A 79 -12.05 8.41 -0.81
N SER A 80 -13.25 8.77 -0.37
CA SER A 80 -14.37 7.85 -0.17
C SER A 80 -15.39 8.06 -1.29
N PRO A 81 -15.57 7.08 -2.19
CA PRO A 81 -16.64 7.10 -3.19
C PRO A 81 -18.03 7.23 -2.57
N GLU A 82 -18.31 6.46 -1.53
CA GLU A 82 -19.63 6.34 -0.91
C GLU A 82 -20.07 7.63 -0.21
N LEU A 83 -19.10 8.39 0.34
CA LEU A 83 -19.35 9.69 0.95
C LEU A 83 -19.14 10.86 -0.02
N SER A 84 -18.62 10.59 -1.22
CA SER A 84 -18.14 11.61 -2.16
C SER A 84 -17.27 12.66 -1.47
N LEU A 85 -16.27 12.19 -0.71
CA LEU A 85 -15.50 13.02 0.20
C LEU A 85 -13.99 12.74 0.13
N PHE A 86 -13.21 13.79 -0.08
CA PHE A 86 -11.79 13.78 0.22
C PHE A 86 -11.56 14.03 1.71
N VAL A 87 -10.64 13.27 2.29
CA VAL A 87 -10.17 13.43 3.66
C VAL A 87 -8.65 13.54 3.64
N ALA A 88 -8.11 14.59 4.25
CA ALA A 88 -6.67 14.74 4.47
C ALA A 88 -6.34 14.85 5.95
N VAL A 89 -5.19 14.30 6.35
CA VAL A 89 -4.69 14.32 7.74
C VAL A 89 -3.33 15.02 7.82
N ALA A 90 -3.08 15.71 8.93
CA ALA A 90 -1.87 16.50 9.16
C ALA A 90 -1.01 16.01 10.33
N SER A 91 0.28 16.32 10.26
CA SER A 91 1.25 16.06 11.33
C SER A 91 1.57 17.29 12.19
N SER A 92 0.84 18.40 12.02
CA SER A 92 0.96 19.63 12.79
C SER A 92 -0.41 20.29 12.93
N GLY A 93 -0.50 21.33 13.77
CA GLY A 93 -1.75 21.95 14.21
C GLY A 93 -2.09 21.61 15.66
N VAL A 94 -3.13 22.25 16.18
CA VAL A 94 -3.70 21.99 17.51
C VAL A 94 -5.18 21.71 17.31
N ASP A 95 -5.64 20.57 17.83
CA ASP A 95 -6.98 20.00 17.72
C ASP A 95 -7.42 19.61 16.29
N GLU A 96 -7.21 20.46 15.30
CA GLU A 96 -7.86 20.42 13.99
C GLU A 96 -7.00 19.78 12.88
N ARG A 97 -6.46 18.57 13.11
CA ARG A 97 -5.50 17.93 12.20
C ARG A 97 -6.13 17.16 11.03
N VAL A 98 -7.38 17.45 10.70
CA VAL A 98 -8.12 16.87 9.58
C VAL A 98 -8.71 17.98 8.71
N MET A 99 -8.77 17.77 7.40
CA MET A 99 -9.61 18.60 6.53
C MET A 99 -10.36 17.73 5.53
N THR A 100 -11.55 18.19 5.15
CA THR A 100 -12.45 17.47 4.24
C THR A 100 -12.87 18.34 3.07
N SER A 101 -13.09 17.74 1.90
CA SER A 101 -13.62 18.45 0.73
C SER A 101 -14.45 17.53 -0.16
N PRO A 102 -15.69 17.91 -0.52
CA PRO A 102 -16.50 17.13 -1.46
C PRO A 102 -16.13 17.37 -2.93
N ASP A 103 -15.39 18.44 -3.24
CA ASP A 103 -15.08 18.87 -4.61
C ASP A 103 -13.57 18.95 -4.91
N GLY A 104 -12.71 18.76 -3.90
CA GLY A 104 -11.26 18.92 -3.98
C GLY A 104 -10.78 20.39 -4.05
N ILE A 105 -11.70 21.35 -4.03
CA ILE A 105 -11.46 22.79 -4.21
C ILE A 105 -11.68 23.53 -2.89
N ASN A 106 -12.85 23.37 -2.29
CA ASN A 106 -13.24 24.00 -1.03
C ASN A 106 -13.00 23.03 0.11
N TRP A 107 -12.09 23.39 1.00
CA TRP A 107 -11.69 22.54 2.13
C TRP A 107 -12.21 23.11 3.44
N THR A 108 -12.75 22.24 4.28
CA THR A 108 -13.21 22.56 5.63
C THR A 108 -12.30 21.89 6.64
N ILE A 109 -11.77 22.66 7.59
CA ILE A 109 -10.98 22.14 8.71
C ILE A 109 -11.90 21.36 9.68
N ARG A 110 -11.39 20.29 10.28
CA ARG A 110 -12.11 19.39 11.18
C ARG A 110 -11.23 19.02 12.37
N ASP A 111 -11.88 18.80 13.50
CA ASP A 111 -11.25 18.24 14.69
C ASP A 111 -10.70 16.84 14.41
N SER A 112 -9.50 16.60 14.92
CA SER A 112 -8.89 15.28 15.02
C SER A 112 -9.15 14.71 16.40
N ALA A 113 -9.08 13.38 16.55
CA ALA A 113 -9.36 12.76 17.84
C ALA A 113 -8.25 12.99 18.90
N ALA A 114 -7.07 13.43 18.47
CA ALA A 114 -5.92 13.79 19.31
C ALA A 114 -4.86 14.53 18.50
N ASP A 115 -4.03 15.32 19.19
CA ASP A 115 -2.87 16.04 18.63
C ASP A 115 -1.64 15.14 18.33
N ASN A 116 -1.90 13.98 17.75
CA ASN A 116 -0.86 13.08 17.25
C ASN A 116 -0.44 13.47 15.82
N ASN A 117 0.76 13.06 15.43
CA ASN A 117 1.28 13.33 14.10
C ASN A 117 0.68 12.30 13.13
N TRP A 118 -0.51 12.59 12.60
CA TRP A 118 -1.21 11.74 11.64
C TRP A 118 -0.52 11.80 10.28
N VAL A 119 -0.13 10.63 9.75
CA VAL A 119 0.74 10.58 8.55
C VAL A 119 0.15 9.78 7.40
N SER A 120 -0.82 8.91 7.64
CA SER A 120 -1.48 8.09 6.62
C SER A 120 -2.94 7.91 6.96
N VAL A 121 -3.79 7.98 5.94
CA VAL A 121 -5.23 7.70 6.04
C VAL A 121 -5.66 6.83 4.87
N CYS A 122 -6.54 5.87 5.11
CA CYS A 122 -7.18 5.05 4.08
C CYS A 122 -8.68 4.89 4.34
N TRP A 123 -9.42 4.53 3.30
CA TRP A 123 -10.84 4.23 3.33
C TRP A 123 -11.07 2.72 3.16
N SER A 124 -12.01 2.16 3.92
CA SER A 124 -12.59 0.84 3.70
C SER A 124 -14.04 1.01 3.22
N PRO A 125 -14.35 0.67 1.95
CA PRO A 125 -15.71 0.67 1.44
C PRO A 125 -16.64 -0.26 2.22
N GLU A 126 -16.18 -1.48 2.51
CA GLU A 126 -16.99 -2.54 3.12
C GLU A 126 -17.37 -2.24 4.58
N LEU A 127 -16.52 -1.49 5.28
CA LEU A 127 -16.79 -1.03 6.65
C LEU A 127 -17.36 0.39 6.69
N SER A 128 -17.40 1.08 5.54
CA SER A 128 -17.69 2.52 5.46
C SER A 128 -16.89 3.33 6.50
N LEU A 129 -15.58 3.09 6.54
CA LEU A 129 -14.72 3.58 7.61
C LEU A 129 -13.40 4.17 7.10
N PHE A 130 -13.11 5.41 7.50
CA PHE A 130 -11.76 5.96 7.44
C PHE A 130 -10.94 5.48 8.62
N VAL A 131 -9.68 5.17 8.37
CA VAL A 131 -8.67 4.86 9.40
C VAL A 131 -7.43 5.69 9.13
N ALA A 132 -6.92 6.34 10.17
CA ALA A 132 -5.67 7.07 10.14
C ALA A 132 -4.70 6.56 11.21
N VAL A 133 -3.40 6.59 10.90
CA VAL A 133 -2.32 6.18 11.81
C VAL A 133 -1.32 7.30 12.04
N ALA A 134 -0.69 7.29 13.22
CA ALA A 134 0.25 8.32 13.65
C ALA A 134 1.62 7.78 14.10
N ILE A 135 2.60 8.67 14.09
CA ILE A 135 3.97 8.41 14.55
C ILE A 135 4.28 8.92 15.96
N THR A 136 3.33 9.58 16.61
CA THR A 136 3.40 10.06 18.01
C THR A 136 2.14 9.66 18.77
N GLY A 137 2.16 9.79 20.09
CA GLY A 137 1.10 9.36 21.00
C GLY A 137 1.53 8.20 21.90
N SER A 138 0.73 7.90 22.92
CA SER A 138 0.92 6.74 23.79
C SER A 138 -0.40 5.97 23.93
N GLY A 139 -0.39 4.73 23.47
CA GLY A 139 -1.55 3.85 23.35
C GLY A 139 -2.61 4.30 22.34
N ASN A 140 -2.47 5.46 21.68
CA ASN A 140 -3.55 6.12 20.95
C ASN A 140 -3.17 6.52 19.51
N ARG A 141 -2.32 5.73 18.84
CA ARG A 141 -1.75 6.09 17.52
C ARG A 141 -2.62 5.71 16.31
N VAL A 142 -3.90 5.44 16.55
CA VAL A 142 -4.91 5.16 15.51
C VAL A 142 -6.15 6.00 15.79
N MET A 143 -6.77 6.53 14.75
CA MET A 143 -8.13 7.07 14.84
C MET A 143 -8.98 6.58 13.66
N SER A 144 -10.29 6.50 13.86
CA SER A 144 -11.24 6.07 12.84
C SER A 144 -12.44 7.00 12.75
N SER A 145 -13.04 7.11 11.56
CA SER A 145 -14.26 7.90 11.37
C SER A 145 -15.16 7.30 10.29
N PRO A 146 -16.47 7.14 10.53
CA PRO A 146 -17.40 6.67 9.50
C PRO A 146 -17.85 7.77 8.54
N ASN A 147 -17.58 9.04 8.84
CA ASN A 147 -18.09 10.19 8.08
C ASN A 147 -17.00 11.21 7.70
N GLY A 148 -15.76 11.01 8.12
CA GLY A 148 -14.63 11.90 7.86
C GLY A 148 -14.59 13.18 8.72
N THR A 149 -15.62 13.44 9.52
CA THR A 149 -15.74 14.67 10.34
C THR A 149 -15.66 14.40 11.84
N ASN A 150 -16.26 13.32 12.33
CA ASN A 150 -16.20 12.90 13.73
C ASN A 150 -15.20 11.75 13.87
N TRP A 151 -14.07 12.00 14.53
CA TRP A 151 -13.00 11.03 14.69
C TRP A 151 -12.99 10.45 16.11
N THR A 152 -12.87 9.13 16.18
CA THR A 152 -12.73 8.40 17.44
C THR A 152 -11.32 7.89 17.58
N ILE A 153 -10.67 8.18 18.72
CA ILE A 153 -9.35 7.66 19.05
C ILE A 153 -9.44 6.15 19.31
N ARG A 154 -8.45 5.38 18.85
CA ARG A 154 -8.39 3.93 18.99
C ARG A 154 -7.08 3.50 19.64
N THR A 155 -7.14 2.39 20.37
CA THR A 155 -5.95 1.83 21.00
C THR A 155 -5.03 1.23 19.94
N SER A 156 -3.80 1.74 19.83
CA SER A 156 -2.78 1.15 18.96
C SER A 156 -2.16 -0.09 19.61
N ALA A 157 -1.89 -1.13 18.81
CA ALA A 157 -1.37 -2.40 19.34
C ALA A 157 0.06 -2.29 19.93
N ALA A 158 0.81 -1.25 19.54
CA ALA A 158 2.06 -0.81 20.17
C ALA A 158 2.32 0.67 19.84
N ASP A 159 3.19 1.32 20.61
CA ASP A 159 3.66 2.70 20.41
C ASP A 159 4.81 2.78 19.38
N ASN A 160 4.68 2.03 18.29
CA ASN A 160 5.56 2.14 17.14
C ASN A 160 5.18 3.35 16.28
N ASN A 161 6.11 3.83 15.45
CA ASN A 161 5.87 4.95 14.55
C ASN A 161 5.15 4.42 13.30
N TRP A 162 3.83 4.26 13.39
CA TRP A 162 2.97 3.75 12.31
C TRP A 162 2.91 4.77 11.17
N TYR A 163 3.38 4.36 10.00
CA TYR A 163 3.73 5.29 8.92
C TYR A 163 2.82 5.18 7.70
N SER A 164 2.28 3.99 7.42
CA SER A 164 1.37 3.76 6.30
C SER A 164 0.32 2.74 6.69
N VAL A 165 -0.93 2.97 6.27
CA VAL A 165 -2.06 2.07 6.45
C VAL A 165 -2.75 1.82 5.11
N CYS A 166 -3.17 0.58 4.87
CA CYS A 166 -3.87 0.15 3.66
C CYS A 166 -5.00 -0.82 4.03
N TRP A 167 -6.08 -0.76 3.27
CA TRP A 167 -7.19 -1.70 3.35
C TRP A 167 -7.08 -2.77 2.25
N SER A 168 -7.34 -4.04 2.59
CA SER A 168 -7.55 -5.12 1.64
C SER A 168 -9.02 -5.52 1.62
N PRO A 169 -9.75 -5.24 0.51
CA PRO A 169 -11.10 -5.75 0.30
C PRO A 169 -11.16 -7.28 0.36
N GLY A 170 -10.20 -7.96 -0.28
CA GLY A 170 -10.19 -9.42 -0.41
C GLY A 170 -9.94 -10.17 0.89
N LEU A 171 -9.34 -9.51 1.89
CA LEU A 171 -9.12 -10.08 3.23
C LEU A 171 -9.98 -9.43 4.32
N SER A 172 -10.76 -8.40 3.96
CA SER A 172 -11.48 -7.54 4.90
C SER A 172 -10.59 -7.10 6.07
N LEU A 173 -9.41 -6.57 5.74
CA LEU A 173 -8.34 -6.33 6.72
C LEU A 173 -7.60 -5.02 6.47
N PHE A 174 -7.50 -4.19 7.51
CA PHE A 174 -6.53 -3.11 7.57
C PHE A 174 -5.15 -3.65 7.94
N VAL A 175 -4.12 -3.15 7.27
CA VAL A 175 -2.72 -3.38 7.60
C VAL A 175 -2.02 -2.05 7.77
N ALA A 176 -1.35 -1.87 8.90
CA ALA A 176 -0.46 -0.75 9.14
C ALA A 176 0.98 -1.23 9.35
N ILE A 177 1.93 -0.47 8.81
CA ILE A 177 3.37 -0.72 8.92
C ILE A 177 4.07 0.41 9.64
N ALA A 178 5.16 0.10 10.34
CA ALA A 178 5.91 1.07 11.13
C ALA A 178 7.38 1.21 10.68
N ILE A 179 7.93 2.39 11.01
CA ILE A 179 9.37 2.68 10.83
C ILE A 179 10.22 2.41 12.08
N SER A 180 9.60 2.06 13.21
CA SER A 180 10.23 1.73 14.49
C SER A 180 9.58 0.49 15.11
N GLY A 181 10.19 -0.06 16.17
CA GLY A 181 9.82 -1.33 16.80
C GLY A 181 10.88 -2.42 16.61
N VAL A 182 10.74 -3.53 17.32
CA VAL A 182 11.62 -4.71 17.24
C VAL A 182 10.76 -5.96 17.05
N GLY A 183 10.84 -6.56 15.88
CA GLY A 183 10.05 -7.74 15.49
C GLY A 183 8.54 -7.50 15.34
N ASN A 184 8.04 -6.28 15.55
CA ASN A 184 6.60 -5.97 15.66
C ASN A 184 6.15 -4.79 14.77
N ARG A 185 6.78 -4.59 13.61
CA ARG A 185 6.53 -3.42 12.75
C ARG A 185 5.31 -3.53 11.83
N VAL A 186 4.43 -4.49 12.10
CA VAL A 186 3.17 -4.71 11.38
C VAL A 186 2.06 -4.83 12.41
N MET A 187 0.93 -4.18 12.17
CA MET A 187 -0.31 -4.45 12.90
C MET A 187 -1.48 -4.56 11.93
N THR A 188 -2.48 -5.33 12.33
CA THR A 188 -3.67 -5.60 11.50
C THR A 188 -4.94 -5.40 12.29
N SER A 189 -6.01 -5.00 11.61
CA SER A 189 -7.34 -4.86 12.22
C SER A 189 -8.45 -5.22 11.22
N PRO A 190 -9.40 -6.10 11.57
CA PRO A 190 -10.54 -6.41 10.72
C PRO A 190 -11.66 -5.36 10.81
N ASP A 191 -11.65 -4.49 11.82
CA ASP A 191 -12.74 -3.56 12.15
C ASP A 191 -12.29 -2.09 12.27
N GLY A 192 -10.99 -1.81 12.14
CA GLY A 192 -10.39 -0.49 12.32
C GLY A 192 -10.32 0.00 13.78
N ALA A 193 -10.81 -0.78 14.74
CA ALA A 193 -10.86 -0.44 16.16
C ALA A 193 -9.93 -1.30 17.03
N ASN A 194 -9.93 -2.61 16.80
CA ASN A 194 -9.10 -3.58 17.52
C ASN A 194 -7.89 -3.96 16.66
N TRP A 195 -6.69 -3.63 17.15
CA TRP A 195 -5.45 -3.84 16.43
C TRP A 195 -4.61 -4.95 17.06
N THR A 196 -4.08 -5.83 16.22
CA THR A 196 -3.21 -6.94 16.64
C THR A 196 -1.83 -6.77 16.05
N ILE A 197 -0.79 -6.83 16.89
CA ILE A 197 0.60 -6.88 16.44
C ILE A 197 0.86 -8.16 15.65
N ARG A 198 1.62 -8.03 14.56
CA ARG A 198 2.15 -9.14 13.77
C ARG A 198 3.68 -9.08 13.75
N THR A 199 4.29 -10.25 13.59
CA THR A 199 5.73 -10.34 13.40
C THR A 199 6.13 -9.70 12.07
N SER A 200 7.09 -8.78 12.09
CA SER A 200 7.68 -8.22 10.88
C SER A 200 8.86 -9.06 10.39
N ALA A 201 8.98 -9.23 9.07
CA ALA A 201 10.07 -10.00 8.47
C ALA A 201 11.48 -9.42 8.74
N ALA A 202 11.56 -8.10 8.93
CA ALA A 202 12.77 -7.38 9.33
C ALA A 202 12.42 -6.05 10.01
N ASP A 203 13.35 -5.56 10.83
CA ASP A 203 13.28 -4.25 11.49
C ASP A 203 13.76 -3.10 10.58
N ASN A 204 13.28 -3.12 9.34
CA ASN A 204 13.49 -2.03 8.38
C ASN A 204 12.48 -0.91 8.60
N SER A 205 12.81 0.29 8.12
CA SER A 205 11.92 1.45 8.17
C SER A 205 10.90 1.37 7.04
N TRP A 206 9.86 0.56 7.23
CA TRP A 206 8.77 0.35 6.27
C TRP A 206 7.97 1.64 6.09
N ARG A 207 7.89 2.16 4.86
CA ARG A 207 7.29 3.49 4.58
C ARG A 207 6.03 3.47 3.74
N SER A 208 5.78 2.42 2.97
CA SER A 208 4.54 2.31 2.18
C SER A 208 4.10 0.85 2.11
N VAL A 209 2.79 0.65 2.23
CA VAL A 209 2.13 -0.64 2.01
C VAL A 209 0.97 -0.44 1.05
N CYS A 210 0.78 -1.38 0.12
CA CYS A 210 -0.38 -1.43 -0.75
C CYS A 210 -0.91 -2.86 -0.86
N TRP A 211 -2.16 -2.99 -1.28
CA TRP A 211 -2.82 -4.25 -1.60
C TRP A 211 -2.93 -4.40 -3.12
N SER A 212 -2.62 -5.58 -3.64
CA SER A 212 -2.97 -5.97 -5.01
C SER A 212 -4.14 -6.95 -4.97
N PRO A 213 -5.34 -6.56 -5.44
CA PRO A 213 -6.48 -7.46 -5.57
C PRO A 213 -6.17 -8.67 -6.45
N GLU A 214 -5.47 -8.48 -7.57
CA GLU A 214 -5.20 -9.50 -8.58
C GLU A 214 -4.23 -10.57 -8.08
N LEU A 215 -3.22 -10.15 -7.30
CA LEU A 215 -2.24 -11.07 -6.71
C LEU A 215 -2.65 -11.56 -5.32
N SER A 216 -3.72 -10.98 -4.75
CA SER A 216 -4.19 -11.27 -3.39
C SER A 216 -3.08 -11.19 -2.35
N LEU A 217 -2.25 -10.13 -2.43
CA LEU A 217 -1.16 -9.92 -1.49
C LEU A 217 -0.97 -8.44 -1.15
N PHE A 218 -0.41 -8.20 0.04
CA PHE A 218 0.17 -6.92 0.40
C PHE A 218 1.63 -6.85 -0.05
N VAL A 219 2.06 -5.69 -0.51
CA VAL A 219 3.47 -5.34 -0.73
C VAL A 219 3.82 -4.17 0.18
N ALA A 220 4.89 -4.29 0.96
CA ALA A 220 5.45 -3.19 1.73
C ALA A 220 6.90 -2.92 1.32
N VAL A 221 7.26 -1.64 1.27
CA VAL A 221 8.61 -1.18 0.90
C VAL A 221 9.25 -0.35 2.01
N ALA A 222 10.57 -0.49 2.17
CA ALA A 222 11.33 0.18 3.22
C ALA A 222 12.35 1.17 2.68
N TYR A 223 12.62 2.19 3.49
CA TYR A 223 13.70 3.16 3.27
C TYR A 223 15.07 2.61 3.67
N SER A 224 15.13 1.82 4.76
CA SER A 224 16.35 1.21 5.28
C SER A 224 16.41 -0.29 4.99
N GLY A 225 17.54 -0.93 5.31
CA GLY A 225 17.85 -2.34 4.99
C GLY A 225 18.86 -2.47 3.87
N ALA A 226 19.33 -3.67 3.58
CA ALA A 226 20.23 -3.97 2.46
C ALA A 226 19.80 -5.31 1.84
N GLY A 227 19.30 -5.27 0.60
CA GLY A 227 18.78 -6.46 -0.10
C GLY A 227 17.43 -6.98 0.39
N ASN A 228 16.81 -6.38 1.41
CA ASN A 228 15.56 -6.84 2.04
C ASN A 228 14.51 -5.72 2.22
N ARG A 229 14.49 -4.74 1.32
CA ARG A 229 13.61 -3.55 1.42
C ARG A 229 12.19 -3.76 0.87
N VAL A 230 11.83 -4.99 0.56
CA VAL A 230 10.49 -5.36 0.09
C VAL A 230 10.04 -6.58 0.89
N MET A 231 8.82 -6.54 1.41
CA MET A 231 8.17 -7.72 1.98
C MET A 231 6.78 -7.88 1.38
N THR A 232 6.36 -9.14 1.20
CA THR A 232 5.04 -9.48 0.69
C THR A 232 4.36 -10.48 1.60
N THR A 233 3.04 -10.44 1.69
CA THR A 233 2.31 -11.59 2.26
C THR A 233 2.43 -12.78 1.32
N LEU A 234 2.58 -13.97 1.88
CA LEU A 234 2.55 -15.20 1.08
C LEU A 234 1.16 -15.35 0.46
N SER A 235 1.08 -15.43 -0.86
CA SER A 235 -0.15 -15.85 -1.52
C SER A 235 -0.34 -17.35 -1.25
N ILE A 236 -1.38 -17.70 -0.49
CA ILE A 236 -1.89 -19.07 -0.40
C ILE A 236 -2.54 -19.37 -1.77
N GLY A 237 -1.73 -19.60 -2.80
CA GLY A 237 -2.22 -19.84 -4.16
C GLY A 237 -1.24 -19.52 -5.28
N TYR A 238 -0.33 -18.56 -5.09
CA TYR A 238 0.70 -18.26 -6.08
C TYR A 238 1.85 -19.27 -5.99
N ARG A 239 1.67 -20.43 -6.63
CA ARG A 239 2.81 -21.20 -7.11
C ARG A 239 3.27 -20.50 -8.38
N PRO A 240 4.46 -19.88 -8.45
CA PRO A 240 5.03 -19.53 -9.74
C PRO A 240 5.04 -20.82 -10.56
N SER A 241 4.19 -20.87 -11.59
CA SER A 241 4.23 -21.98 -12.53
C SER A 241 5.51 -21.79 -13.35
N PHE A 242 6.63 -22.25 -12.79
CA PHE A 242 7.79 -22.53 -13.60
C PHE A 242 7.36 -23.64 -14.56
N ARG A 243 6.92 -23.27 -15.77
CA ARG A 243 6.87 -24.21 -16.89
C ARG A 243 8.32 -24.57 -17.22
N PHE A 244 8.86 -25.55 -16.51
CA PHE A 244 10.08 -26.20 -16.94
C PHE A 244 9.70 -27.15 -18.08
N ILE A 245 9.82 -26.69 -19.33
CA ILE A 245 9.79 -27.59 -20.48
C ILE A 245 11.18 -28.24 -20.54
N GLN A 246 11.33 -29.39 -19.89
CA GLN A 246 12.50 -30.24 -20.12
C GLN A 246 12.14 -31.23 -21.24
N THR A 247 12.71 -31.02 -22.43
CA THR A 247 12.75 -32.04 -23.46
C THR A 247 13.79 -33.08 -23.03
N VAL A 248 13.35 -34.21 -22.50
CA VAL A 248 14.25 -35.35 -22.25
C VAL A 248 14.44 -36.08 -23.58
N ARG A 249 15.66 -36.05 -24.14
CA ARG A 249 16.08 -37.05 -25.14
C ARG A 249 16.46 -38.32 -24.39
N SER A 250 16.03 -39.46 -24.89
CA SER A 250 16.10 -40.80 -24.27
C SER A 250 17.50 -41.41 -24.15
N ASP A 251 18.57 -40.63 -24.34
CA ASP A 251 19.82 -41.19 -24.84
C ASP A 251 20.97 -41.11 -23.83
N SER A 252 20.77 -40.55 -22.63
CA SER A 252 21.83 -40.49 -21.62
C SER A 252 21.31 -40.54 -20.19
N LEU A 253 21.59 -41.65 -19.52
CA LEU A 253 21.48 -41.85 -18.07
C LEU A 253 22.48 -40.95 -17.35
N SER A 254 22.04 -39.76 -16.92
CA SER A 254 22.36 -39.17 -15.61
C SER A 254 22.04 -37.67 -15.60
N MET A 255 21.06 -37.25 -14.79
CA MET A 255 21.02 -35.91 -14.23
C MET A 255 20.51 -36.03 -12.80
N VAL A 256 21.43 -35.96 -11.85
CA VAL A 256 21.09 -35.69 -10.45
C VAL A 256 21.22 -34.19 -10.29
N HIS A 257 20.10 -33.49 -10.16
CA HIS A 257 20.08 -32.13 -9.64
C HIS A 257 19.53 -32.21 -8.22
N THR A 258 20.39 -31.96 -7.23
CA THR A 258 19.96 -31.73 -5.84
C THR A 258 19.48 -30.29 -5.72
N HIS A 259 18.26 -30.11 -5.21
CA HIS A 259 17.76 -28.81 -4.80
C HIS A 259 17.13 -28.97 -3.41
N ASP A 260 17.50 -28.10 -2.48
CA ASP A 260 17.01 -28.14 -1.12
C ASP A 260 15.56 -27.63 -1.09
N TYR A 261 14.64 -28.53 -0.78
CA TYR A 261 13.24 -28.20 -0.54
C TYR A 261 12.96 -28.15 0.97
N PRO A 262 12.09 -27.25 1.44
CA PRO A 262 11.60 -27.30 2.82
C PRO A 262 10.95 -28.67 3.11
N SER A 263 11.14 -29.19 4.32
CA SER A 263 10.52 -30.45 4.78
C SER A 263 9.01 -30.44 4.57
N ASN A 264 8.45 -31.53 4.04
CA ASN A 264 7.05 -31.72 3.58
C ASN A 264 6.70 -31.16 2.19
N THR A 265 7.68 -31.00 1.31
CA THR A 265 7.40 -30.61 -0.07
C THR A 265 6.84 -31.79 -0.86
N ARG A 266 5.59 -31.66 -1.34
CA ARG A 266 4.99 -32.58 -2.32
C ARG A 266 5.22 -32.05 -3.73
N LEU A 267 6.01 -32.78 -4.51
CA LEU A 267 6.21 -32.51 -5.94
C LEU A 267 5.23 -33.33 -6.77
N TYR A 268 4.52 -32.66 -7.67
CA TYR A 268 3.67 -33.28 -8.67
C TYR A 268 4.32 -33.05 -10.03
N TYR A 269 4.69 -34.12 -10.72
CA TYR A 269 5.22 -34.03 -12.08
C TYR A 269 4.42 -34.94 -13.02
N LYS A 270 4.25 -34.45 -14.25
CA LYS A 270 3.59 -35.19 -15.33
C LYS A 270 4.68 -35.72 -16.27
N VAL A 271 4.88 -37.03 -16.27
CA VAL A 271 5.76 -37.68 -17.24
C VAL A 271 4.96 -37.91 -18.52
N ASN A 272 5.39 -37.30 -19.62
CA ASN A 272 4.90 -37.65 -20.94
C ASN A 272 5.91 -38.61 -21.58
N SER A 273 5.50 -39.83 -21.92
CA SER A 273 6.30 -40.71 -22.75
C SER A 273 6.15 -40.29 -24.22
N ILE A 274 7.27 -39.99 -24.86
CA ILE A 274 7.37 -39.76 -26.30
C ILE A 274 8.07 -40.95 -26.93
N ASP A 275 7.58 -41.44 -28.06
CA ASP A 275 8.27 -42.47 -28.81
C ASP A 275 9.51 -41.91 -29.53
N LYS A 276 10.33 -42.78 -30.11
CA LYS A 276 11.54 -42.42 -30.87
C LYS A 276 11.28 -41.54 -32.11
N PHE A 277 10.01 -41.30 -32.45
CA PHE A 277 9.58 -40.43 -33.55
C PHE A 277 8.88 -39.15 -33.04
N GLY A 278 8.94 -38.87 -31.73
CA GLY A 278 8.37 -37.67 -31.12
C GLY A 278 6.84 -37.68 -31.01
N ARG A 279 6.18 -38.82 -31.20
CA ARG A 279 4.73 -38.94 -31.06
C ARG A 279 4.38 -39.21 -29.60
N LYS A 280 3.35 -38.54 -29.09
CA LYS A 280 2.83 -38.76 -27.75
C LYS A 280 2.17 -40.14 -27.67
N SER A 281 2.56 -40.96 -26.70
CA SER A 281 1.86 -42.21 -26.43
C SER A 281 0.42 -41.93 -25.96
N PRO A 282 -0.61 -42.62 -26.48
CA PRO A 282 -2.00 -42.46 -26.03
C PRO A 282 -2.24 -43.05 -24.63
N VAL A 283 -1.28 -43.82 -24.08
CA VAL A 283 -1.43 -44.53 -22.81
C VAL A 283 -0.23 -44.25 -21.91
N SER A 284 -0.31 -43.22 -21.06
CA SER A 284 0.32 -43.18 -19.73
C SER A 284 0.15 -41.79 -19.09
N HIS A 285 -0.93 -41.58 -18.35
CA HIS A 285 -1.00 -40.49 -17.37
C HIS A 285 -0.78 -41.12 -16.00
N VAL A 286 0.46 -41.08 -15.49
CA VAL A 286 0.74 -41.46 -14.11
C VAL A 286 1.13 -40.18 -13.37
N ILE A 287 0.27 -39.75 -12.46
CA ILE A 287 0.63 -38.75 -11.46
C ILE A 287 1.47 -39.49 -10.41
N ARG A 288 2.76 -39.17 -10.34
CA ARG A 288 3.63 -39.66 -9.26
C ARG A 288 3.68 -38.59 -8.17
N ILE A 289 3.62 -39.02 -6.92
CA ILE A 289 3.84 -38.18 -5.76
C ILE A 289 5.26 -38.48 -5.28
N LEU A 290 6.12 -37.47 -5.28
CA LEU A 290 7.37 -37.51 -4.52
C LEU A 290 7.16 -36.68 -3.26
N THR A 291 7.21 -37.35 -2.11
CA THR A 291 7.31 -36.69 -0.81
C THR A 291 8.79 -36.57 -0.49
N ILE A 292 9.30 -35.35 -0.35
CA ILE A 292 10.64 -35.05 0.16
C ILE A 292 10.53 -34.67 1.63
#